data_AF-A0A2V8U0Q8-F1
#
_entry.id   AF-A0A2V8U0Q8-F1
#
_cell.length_a   1.000
_cell.length_b   1.000
_cell.length_c   1.000
_cell.angle_alpha   90.00
_cell.angle_beta   90.00
_cell.angle_gamma   90.00
#
_symmetry.space_group_name_H-M   'P 1'
#
loop_
_entity.id
_entity.type
_entity.pdbx_description
1 polymer ?
#
loop_
_entity_poly.entity_id
_entity_poly.type
_entity_poly.pdbx_seq_one_letter_code
_entity_poly.pdbx_strand_id
1 'polypeptide(L)' 'MTKVTLHYDLIRPLEDADLDNIARVHGTYGIARVQVAPSLDKLTVDYDASRLTKADVEAELARHGIPIRHSFSVASVGG' A
#
# COMPACT_ATOMS: atom_id res chain seq x y z
N MET A 1 0.68 -3.61 -20.15
CA MET A 1 0.37 -2.90 -18.89
C MET A 1 -0.38 -3.89 -18.01
N THR A 2 0.26 -4.37 -16.97
CA THR A 2 -0.27 -5.46 -16.13
C THR A 2 -0.69 -4.86 -14.82
N LYS A 3 -1.99 -4.58 -14.67
CA LYS A 3 -2.53 -4.01 -13.45
C LYS A 3 -2.61 -5.09 -12.36
N VAL A 4 -2.06 -4.79 -11.19
CA VAL A 4 -2.22 -5.60 -9.97
C VAL A 4 -2.85 -4.73 -8.90
N THR A 5 -3.79 -5.31 -8.15
CA THR A 5 -4.48 -4.65 -7.03
C THR A 5 -4.06 -5.31 -5.73
N LEU A 6 -3.66 -4.50 -4.76
CA LEU A 6 -3.32 -4.91 -3.40
C LEU A 6 -4.29 -4.28 -2.42
N HIS A 7 -4.62 -5.04 -1.37
CA HIS A 7 -5.47 -4.60 -0.28
C HIS A 7 -4.68 -4.72 1.02
N TYR A 8 -4.70 -3.65 1.82
CA TYR A 8 -4.02 -3.57 3.10
C TYR A 8 -5.02 -3.20 4.19
N ASP A 9 -4.94 -3.92 5.30
CA ASP A 9 -5.40 -3.40 6.59
C ASP A 9 -4.33 -2.45 7.14
N LEU A 10 -4.77 -1.43 7.85
CA LEU A 10 -3.89 -0.46 8.51
C LEU A 10 -3.73 -0.82 9.99
N ILE A 11 -2.57 -0.52 10.57
CA ILE A 11 -2.32 -0.75 12.00
C ILE A 11 -3.12 0.21 12.90
N ARG A 12 -3.51 1.36 12.35
CA ARG A 12 -4.44 2.34 12.93
C ARG A 12 -5.22 3.02 11.80
N PRO A 13 -6.41 3.58 12.07
CA PRO A 13 -7.09 4.44 11.09
C PRO A 13 -6.19 5.61 10.67
N LEU A 14 -6.33 6.05 9.41
CA LEU A 14 -5.65 7.25 8.92
C LEU A 14 -6.16 8.49 9.65
N GLU A 15 -5.23 9.39 9.95
CA GLU A 15 -5.46 10.72 10.49
C GLU A 15 -5.23 11.77 9.39
N ASP A 16 -5.62 13.02 9.64
CA ASP A 16 -5.52 14.10 8.64
C ASP A 16 -4.10 14.26 8.05
N ALA A 17 -3.07 14.06 8.88
CA ALA A 17 -1.67 14.12 8.45
C ALA A 17 -1.31 13.00 7.45
N ASP A 18 -1.93 11.83 7.58
CA ASP A 18 -1.68 10.71 6.67
C ASP A 18 -2.37 10.93 5.31
N LEU A 19 -3.48 11.69 5.26
CA LEU A 19 -4.20 11.96 4.02
C LEU A 19 -3.36 12.82 3.05
N ASP A 20 -2.54 13.76 3.55
CA ASP A 20 -1.56 14.49 2.72
C ASP A 20 -0.53 13.53 2.12
N ASN A 21 -0.07 12.57 2.92
CA ASN A 21 0.89 11.57 2.47
C ASN A 21 0.30 10.62 1.43
N ILE A 22 -0.99 10.24 1.53
CA ILE A 22 -1.69 9.47 0.50
C ILE A 22 -1.66 10.20 -0.86
N ALA A 23 -1.85 11.52 -0.87
CA ALA A 23 -1.74 12.30 -2.11
C ALA A 23 -0.34 12.24 -2.73
N ARG A 24 0.72 12.18 -1.91
CA ARG A 24 2.10 12.04 -2.37
C ARG A 24 2.37 10.66 -2.98
N VAL A 25 1.79 9.59 -2.40
CA VAL A 25 1.91 8.22 -2.94
C VAL A 25 1.33 8.12 -4.35
N HIS A 26 0.21 8.81 -4.63
CA HIS A 26 -0.37 8.88 -6.00
C HIS A 26 0.59 9.44 -7.05
N GLY A 27 1.56 10.26 -6.65
CA GLY A 27 2.58 10.82 -7.54
C GLY A 27 3.69 9.83 -7.93
N THR A 28 3.72 8.63 -7.32
CA THR A 28 4.76 7.64 -7.56
C THR A 28 4.60 6.99 -8.93
N TYR A 29 5.65 7.04 -9.74
CA TYR A 29 5.65 6.38 -11.04
C TYR A 29 5.41 4.87 -10.89
N GLY A 30 4.37 4.37 -11.55
CA GLY A 30 3.97 2.95 -11.48
C GLY A 30 2.79 2.67 -10.55
N ILE A 31 2.46 3.60 -9.64
CA ILE A 31 1.19 3.57 -8.90
C ILE A 31 0.10 4.19 -9.78
N ALA A 32 -1.01 3.48 -9.93
CA ALA A 32 -2.14 3.89 -10.76
C ALA A 32 -3.32 4.42 -9.94
N ARG A 33 -3.50 3.92 -8.71
CA ARG A 33 -4.56 4.34 -7.80
C ARG A 33 -4.16 4.03 -6.36
N VAL A 34 -4.44 4.96 -5.46
CA VAL A 34 -4.48 4.73 -4.01
C VAL A 34 -5.87 5.13 -3.51
N GLN A 35 -6.59 4.19 -2.91
CA GLN A 35 -7.94 4.44 -2.39
C GLN A 35 -8.03 4.04 -0.93
N VAL A 36 -8.41 5.01 -0.11
CA VAL A 36 -8.71 4.81 1.31
C VAL A 36 -10.17 4.36 1.45
N ALA A 37 -10.42 3.37 2.30
CA ALA A 37 -11.79 2.98 2.64
C ALA A 37 -12.48 4.07 3.48
N PRO A 38 -13.82 4.21 3.44
CA PRO A 38 -14.54 5.21 4.23
C PRO A 38 -14.30 5.11 5.75
N SER A 39 -13.97 3.91 6.22
CA SER A 39 -13.68 3.63 7.63
C SER A 39 -12.23 3.97 8.04
N LEU A 40 -11.40 4.41 7.08
CA LEU A 40 -10.01 4.85 7.26
C LEU A 40 -9.04 3.78 7.76
N ASP A 41 -9.45 2.53 7.96
CA ASP A 41 -8.62 1.40 8.41
C ASP A 41 -8.11 0.50 7.27
N LYS A 42 -8.47 0.79 6.02
CA LYS A 42 -8.09 -0.02 4.85
C LYS A 42 -7.63 0.82 3.68
N LEU A 43 -6.71 0.25 2.91
CA LEU A 43 -6.12 0.85 1.73
C LEU A 43 -6.17 -0.13 0.55
N THR A 44 -6.57 0.35 -0.61
CA THR A 44 -6.44 -0.36 -1.89
C THR A 44 -5.44 0.36 -2.76
N VAL A 45 -4.46 -0.36 -3.29
CA VAL A 45 -3.45 0.17 -4.20
C VAL A 45 -3.46 -0.60 -5.51
N ASP A 46 -3.62 0.12 -6.61
CA ASP A 46 -3.43 -0.42 -7.94
C ASP A 46 -2.06 0.01 -8.47
N TYR A 47 -1.29 -0.92 -9.02
CA TYR A 47 0.01 -0.62 -9.63
C TYR A 47 0.24 -1.40 -10.93
N ASP A 48 1.18 -0.91 -11.75
CA ASP A 48 1.64 -1.59 -12.97
C ASP A 48 2.81 -2.54 -12.64
N ALA A 49 2.56 -3.85 -12.74
CA ALA A 49 3.53 -4.89 -12.40
C ALA A 49 4.68 -5.04 -13.40
N SER A 50 4.66 -4.32 -14.53
CA SER A 50 5.86 -4.15 -15.36
C SER A 50 6.84 -3.11 -14.81
N ARG A 51 6.46 -2.32 -13.79
CA ARG A 51 7.27 -1.24 -13.22
C ARG A 51 7.64 -1.45 -11.76
N LEU A 52 6.71 -1.96 -10.97
CA LEU A 52 6.88 -2.14 -9.53
C LEU A 52 6.64 -3.60 -9.14
N THR A 53 7.29 -4.03 -8.06
CA THR A 53 6.91 -5.23 -7.33
C THR A 53 5.99 -4.87 -6.15
N LYS A 54 5.37 -5.87 -5.54
CA LYS A 54 4.64 -5.68 -4.27
C LYS A 54 5.54 -5.05 -3.19
N ALA A 55 6.80 -5.46 -3.11
CA ALA A 55 7.74 -4.95 -2.12
C ALA A 55 8.07 -3.46 -2.37
N ASP A 56 8.20 -3.03 -3.63
CA ASP A 56 8.40 -1.61 -3.96
C ASP A 56 7.19 -0.76 -3.54
N VAL A 57 5.98 -1.26 -3.74
CA VAL A 57 4.74 -0.59 -3.29
C VAL A 57 4.72 -0.45 -1.77
N GLU A 58 5.03 -1.52 -1.03
CA GLU A 58 5.09 -1.48 0.43
C GLU A 58 6.18 -0.54 0.96
N ALA A 59 7.36 -0.54 0.31
CA ALA A 59 8.45 0.36 0.65
C ALA A 59 8.06 1.83 0.43
N GLU A 60 7.36 2.14 -0.66
CA GLU A 60 6.89 3.50 -0.94
C GLU A 60 5.83 3.94 0.07
N LEU A 61 4.87 3.07 0.41
CA LEU A 61 3.88 3.34 1.45
C LEU A 61 4.55 3.64 2.80
N ALA A 62 5.54 2.82 3.20
CA ALA A 62 6.30 3.05 4.42
C ALA A 62 7.12 4.35 4.38
N ARG A 63 7.70 4.70 3.22
CA ARG A 63 8.49 5.92 3.01
C ARG A 63 7.65 7.19 3.20
N HIS A 64 6.36 7.14 2.85
CA HIS A 64 5.40 8.21 3.12
C HIS A 64 4.68 8.06 4.47
N GLY A 65 5.13 7.14 5.33
CA GLY A 65 4.59 6.97 6.68
C GLY A 65 3.20 6.34 6.73
N ILE A 66 2.73 5.69 5.67
CA ILE A 66 1.41 5.06 5.65
C ILE A 66 1.41 3.82 6.56
N PRO A 67 0.50 3.74 7.54
CA PRO A 67 0.54 2.72 8.60
C PRO A 67 -0.03 1.37 8.13
N ILE A 68 0.56 0.74 7.10
CA ILE A 68 0.10 -0.57 6.62
C ILE A 68 0.46 -1.70 7.58
N ARG A 69 -0.43 -2.67 7.72
CA ARG A 69 -0.14 -3.91 8.45
C ARG A 69 0.55 -4.89 7.50
N HIS A 70 1.84 -5.11 7.71
CA HIS A 70 2.57 -6.13 6.96
C HIS A 70 2.05 -7.51 7.35
N SER A 71 1.45 -8.21 6.38
CA SER A 71 1.23 -9.64 6.52
C SER A 71 2.56 -10.34 6.24
N PHE A 72 3.37 -10.53 7.29
CA PHE A 72 4.47 -11.48 7.25
C PHE A 72 3.86 -12.87 7.08
N SER A 73 3.80 -13.36 5.85
CA SER A 73 3.56 -14.77 5.62
C SER A 73 4.84 -15.51 6.03
N VAL A 74 4.82 -16.08 7.24
CA VAL A 74 5.87 -17.01 7.66
C VAL A 74 5.74 -18.20 6.71
N ALA A 75 6.72 -18.38 5.82
CA ALA A 75 6.81 -19.60 5.04
C ALA A 75 6.87 -20.76 6.03
N SER A 76 5.81 -21.57 6.09
CA SER A 76 5.81 -22.80 6.87
C SER A 76 6.93 -23.68 6.36
N VAL A 77 8.06 -23.66 7.07
CA VAL A 77 9.11 -24.67 6.93
C VAL A 77 8.53 -25.95 7.54
N GLY A 78 7.91 -26.77 6.68
CA GLY A 78 7.56 -28.15 7.03
C GLY A 78 8.85 -28.89 7.35
N GLY A 79 8.90 -29.48 8.55
CA GLY A 79 9.96 -30.38 8.98
C GLY A 79 9.85 -31.77 8.38
#